data_AF-A0A7R9YMB1-F1
#
_entry.id   AF-A0A7R9YMB1-F1
#
_cell.length_a   1.000
_cell.length_b   1.000
_cell.length_c   1.000
_cell.angle_alpha   90.00
_cell.angle_beta   90.00
_cell.angle_gamma   90.00
#
_symmetry.space_group_name_H-M   'P 1'
#
loop_
_entity.id
_entity.type
_entity.pdbx_description
1 polymer ?
#
loop_
_entity_poly.entity_id
_entity_poly.type
_entity_poly.pdbx_seq_one_letter_code
_entity_poly.pdbx_strand_id
1 'polypeptide(L)'
;PPYPPYYVPASLEQRCDHFNAQNRDTFRQRYLVNATHWAGPGAPILLYTGGEGDGIDSVFAHSGYVLELARELSALALFAEMRFFGESMPYGEEGSFIRSAERLGLLSIEQALADAAGLVV
;
A
#
# COMPACT_ATOMS: atom_id res chain seq x y z
N PRO A 1 4.98 2.14 -28.80
CA PRO A 1 4.59 2.90 -27.58
C PRO A 1 5.69 2.76 -26.50
N PRO A 2 6.13 3.85 -25.84
CA PRO A 2 7.21 3.76 -24.87
C PRO A 2 6.70 3.03 -23.61
N TYR A 3 7.58 2.25 -23.00
CA TYR A 3 7.33 1.24 -21.96
C TYR A 3 6.36 1.66 -20.85
N PRO A 4 5.62 0.70 -20.24
CA PRO A 4 4.84 1.00 -19.05
C PRO A 4 5.76 1.61 -17.97
N PRO A 5 5.27 2.56 -17.17
CA PRO A 5 6.08 3.20 -16.14
C PRO A 5 6.66 2.13 -15.21
N TYR A 6 7.98 2.12 -15.09
CA TYR A 6 8.71 1.17 -14.26
C TYR A 6 8.39 1.44 -12.79
N TYR A 7 7.99 0.40 -12.05
CA TYR A 7 7.90 0.46 -10.59
C TYR A 7 8.83 -0.57 -9.97
N VAL A 8 9.20 -0.33 -8.71
CA VAL A 8 9.92 -1.28 -7.88
C VAL A 8 8.98 -1.75 -6.78
N PRO A 9 8.66 -3.05 -6.68
CA PRO A 9 7.91 -3.58 -5.55
C PRO A 9 8.77 -3.53 -4.29
N ALA A 10 8.14 -3.16 -3.18
CA ALA A 10 8.75 -3.09 -1.86
C ALA A 10 7.76 -3.55 -0.79
N SER A 11 8.23 -3.71 0.43
CA SER A 11 7.41 -4.12 1.56
C SER A 11 7.81 -3.39 2.84
N LEU A 12 6.82 -3.02 3.65
CA LEU A 12 7.00 -2.41 4.95
C LEU A 12 6.42 -3.33 6.03
N GLU A 13 7.12 -3.48 7.14
CA GLU A 13 6.58 -4.15 8.32
C GLU A 13 5.56 -3.23 9.02
N GLN A 14 4.30 -3.66 9.05
CA GLN A 14 3.17 -2.94 9.64
C GLN A 14 2.62 -3.71 10.83
N ARG A 15 1.99 -3.00 11.78
CA ARG A 15 1.26 -3.64 12.87
C ARG A 15 -0.03 -4.27 12.33
N CYS A 16 -0.34 -5.47 12.80
CA CYS A 16 -1.64 -6.08 12.48
C CYS A 16 -2.80 -5.24 13.04
N ASP A 17 -2.62 -4.70 14.25
CA ASP A 17 -3.60 -3.85 14.92
C ASP A 17 -2.98 -2.55 15.44
N HIS A 18 -3.30 -1.43 14.79
CA HIS A 18 -2.86 -0.09 15.16
C HIS A 18 -3.53 0.44 16.43
N PHE A 19 -4.74 -0.02 16.74
CA PHE A 19 -5.58 0.53 17.80
C PHE A 19 -5.62 -0.34 19.07
N ASN A 20 -5.06 -1.55 19.03
CA ASN A 20 -4.77 -2.36 20.21
C ASN A 20 -3.28 -2.31 20.55
N ALA A 21 -2.90 -1.54 21.57
CA ALA A 21 -1.51 -1.41 22.00
C ALA A 21 -0.91 -2.70 22.60
N GLN A 22 -1.71 -3.71 22.94
CA GLN A 22 -1.22 -4.99 23.46
C GLN A 22 -0.86 -5.98 22.34
N ASN A 23 -1.48 -5.85 21.17
CA ASN A 23 -1.14 -6.66 20.01
C ASN A 23 0.26 -6.26 19.50
N ARG A 24 1.17 -7.23 19.38
CA ARG A 24 2.54 -7.01 18.88
C ARG A 24 2.78 -7.68 17.55
N ASP A 25 1.75 -8.24 16.95
CA ASP A 25 1.85 -8.95 15.69
C ASP A 25 2.11 -7.93 14.57
N THR A 26 2.92 -8.34 13.61
CA THR A 26 3.25 -7.57 12.43
C THR A 26 3.05 -8.39 11.18
N PHE A 27 2.83 -7.69 10.06
CA PHE A 27 2.77 -8.27 8.74
C PHE A 27 3.52 -7.41 7.73
N ARG A 28 3.85 -7.99 6.59
CA ARG A 28 4.49 -7.25 5.50
C ARG A 28 3.41 -6.70 4.59
N GLN A 29 3.24 -5.39 4.59
CA GLN A 29 2.42 -4.69 3.62
C GLN A 29 3.25 -4.44 2.36
N ARG A 30 2.75 -4.88 1.21
CA ARG A 30 3.37 -4.62 -0.09
C ARG A 30 2.99 -3.22 -0.58
N TYR A 31 3.92 -2.56 -1.26
CA TYR A 31 3.67 -1.31 -1.97
C TYR A 31 4.58 -1.21 -3.20
N LEU A 32 4.21 -0.36 -4.15
CA LEU A 32 4.98 -0.11 -5.36
C LEU A 32 5.56 1.31 -5.32
N VAL A 33 6.83 1.43 -5.72
CA VAL A 33 7.55 2.70 -5.78
C VAL A 33 7.84 3.06 -7.23
N ASN A 34 7.38 4.22 -7.66
CA ASN A 34 7.79 4.83 -8.92
C ASN A 34 8.51 6.15 -8.64
N ALA A 35 9.83 6.11 -8.79
CA ALA A 35 10.72 7.25 -8.59
C ALA A 35 11.23 7.86 -9.92
N THR A 36 10.64 7.48 -11.05
CA THR A 36 11.12 7.83 -12.40
C THR A 36 11.26 9.35 -12.61
N HIS A 37 10.39 10.13 -11.99
CA HIS A 37 10.36 11.60 -12.10
C HIS A 37 10.61 12.31 -10.77
N TRP A 38 10.99 11.59 -9.73
CA TRP A 38 11.13 12.17 -8.40
C TRP A 38 12.37 13.07 -8.30
N ALA A 39 12.20 14.32 -7.88
CA ALA A 39 13.30 15.28 -7.73
C ALA A 39 14.16 15.06 -6.46
N GLY A 40 13.85 14.04 -5.64
CA GLY A 40 14.58 13.71 -4.42
C GLY A 40 13.99 14.36 -3.16
N PRO A 41 14.76 14.39 -2.05
CA PRO A 41 14.27 14.87 -0.77
C PRO A 41 13.65 16.27 -0.82
N GLY A 42 12.46 16.43 -0.24
CA GLY A 42 11.69 17.67 -0.26
C GLY A 42 10.70 17.81 -1.42
N ALA A 43 10.78 16.94 -2.43
CA ALA A 43 9.74 16.85 -3.47
C ALA A 43 8.49 16.10 -2.96
N PRO A 44 7.30 16.35 -3.54
CA PRO A 44 6.06 15.74 -3.07
C PRO A 44 6.04 14.22 -3.17
N ILE A 45 5.20 13.59 -2.35
CA ILE A 45 4.83 12.19 -2.46
C ILE A 45 3.35 12.12 -2.86
N LEU A 46 3.06 11.44 -3.96
CA LEU A 46 1.70 11.06 -4.36
C LEU A 46 1.45 9.63 -3.86
N LEU A 47 0.71 9.51 -2.77
CA LEU A 47 0.30 8.23 -2.21
C LEU A 47 -1.06 7.82 -2.78
N TYR A 48 -1.06 6.76 -3.58
CA TYR A 48 -2.27 6.05 -3.99
C TYR A 48 -2.57 4.97 -2.96
N THR A 49 -3.65 5.15 -2.21
CA THR A 49 -4.21 4.12 -1.34
C THR A 49 -5.02 3.17 -2.21
N GLY A 50 -4.52 1.94 -2.41
CA GLY A 50 -5.09 0.93 -3.30
C GLY A 50 -6.60 0.68 -3.11
N GLY A 51 -7.19 -0.11 -4.01
CA GLY A 51 -8.60 -0.53 -3.93
C GLY A 51 -8.76 -2.03 -3.68
N GLU A 52 -10.01 -2.47 -3.56
CA GLU A 52 -10.39 -3.89 -3.46
C GLU A 52 -10.22 -4.56 -4.84
N GLY A 53 -9.42 -5.63 -4.96
CA GLY A 53 -9.25 -6.34 -6.25
C GLY A 53 -8.00 -7.20 -6.37
N ASP A 54 -7.64 -7.55 -7.62
CA ASP A 54 -6.55 -8.47 -8.04
C ASP A 54 -5.12 -8.00 -7.70
N GLY A 55 -4.95 -7.19 -6.65
CA GLY A 55 -3.66 -6.70 -6.16
C GLY A 55 -3.23 -5.36 -6.74
N ILE A 56 -2.19 -4.79 -6.13
CA ILE A 56 -1.72 -3.43 -6.40
C ILE A 56 -1.15 -3.23 -7.82
N ASP A 57 -0.72 -4.32 -8.48
CA ASP A 57 -0.20 -4.28 -9.86
C ASP A 57 -1.28 -3.91 -10.88
N SER A 58 -2.50 -4.42 -10.69
CA SER A 58 -3.65 -4.06 -11.53
C SER A 58 -4.02 -2.60 -11.34
N VAL A 59 -4.02 -2.12 -10.09
CA VAL A 59 -4.27 -0.71 -9.78
C VAL A 59 -3.24 0.18 -10.47
N PHE A 60 -1.95 -0.17 -10.40
CA PHE A 60 -0.89 0.58 -11.08
C PHE A 60 -1.09 0.64 -12.59
N ALA A 61 -1.45 -0.49 -13.22
CA ALA A 61 -1.66 -0.56 -14.68
C ALA A 61 -2.80 0.35 -15.18
N HIS A 62 -3.80 0.62 -14.35
CA HIS A 62 -4.96 1.45 -14.72
C HIS A 62 -4.89 2.89 -14.18
N SER A 63 -3.89 3.22 -13.36
CA SER A 63 -3.77 4.53 -12.69
C SER A 63 -2.82 5.50 -13.42
N GLY A 64 -2.91 5.57 -14.75
CA GLY A 64 -2.01 6.37 -15.58
C GLY A 64 -1.93 7.86 -15.19
N TYR A 65 -3.05 8.44 -14.75
CA TYR A 65 -3.10 9.86 -14.40
C TYR A 65 -2.25 10.23 -13.17
N VAL A 66 -2.12 9.34 -12.18
CA VAL A 66 -1.25 9.57 -11.01
C VAL A 66 0.21 9.68 -11.44
N LEU A 67 0.59 8.92 -12.47
CA LEU A 67 1.95 8.90 -13.01
C LEU A 67 2.24 10.12 -13.90
N GLU A 68 1.22 10.60 -14.63
CA GLU A 68 1.29 11.90 -15.31
C GLU A 68 1.47 13.04 -14.32
N LEU A 69 0.69 13.03 -13.23
CA LEU A 69 0.81 14.04 -12.17
C LEU A 69 2.17 13.95 -11.46
N ALA A 70 2.69 12.74 -11.21
CA ALA A 70 4.02 12.55 -10.64
C ALA A 70 5.11 13.18 -11.52
N ARG A 71 4.98 13.06 -12.84
CA ARG A 71 5.87 13.72 -13.81
C ARG A 71 5.77 15.24 -13.74
N GLU A 72 4.56 15.80 -13.66
CA GLU A 72 4.36 17.26 -13.61
C GLU A 72 4.86 17.89 -12.31
N LEU A 73 4.65 17.19 -11.18
CA LEU A 73 5.05 17.67 -9.86
C LEU A 73 6.46 17.28 -9.46
N SER A 74 7.18 16.53 -10.31
CA SER A 74 8.47 15.90 -9.99
C SER A 74 8.40 15.09 -8.68
N ALA A 75 7.28 14.39 -8.48
CA ALA A 75 6.92 13.71 -7.25
C ALA A 75 7.32 12.23 -7.26
N LEU A 76 7.45 11.65 -6.07
CA LEU A 76 7.49 10.20 -5.87
C LEU A 76 6.07 9.66 -5.91
N ALA A 77 5.79 8.66 -6.73
CA ALA A 77 4.50 7.98 -6.69
C ALA A 77 4.62 6.66 -5.91
N LEU A 78 3.79 6.51 -4.88
CA LEU A 78 3.70 5.31 -4.04
C LEU A 78 2.31 4.71 -4.20
N PHE A 79 2.24 3.40 -4.46
CA PHE A 79 0.97 2.67 -4.53
C PHE A 79 0.94 1.66 -3.39
N ALA A 80 0.12 1.92 -2.38
CA ALA A 80 0.00 1.08 -1.20
C ALA A 80 -1.03 -0.02 -1.43
N GLU A 81 -0.64 -1.30 -1.29
CA GLU A 81 -1.60 -2.39 -1.29
C GLU A 81 -2.40 -2.37 0.01
N MET A 82 -3.73 -2.51 -0.11
CA MET A 82 -4.62 -2.50 1.04
C MET A 82 -4.47 -3.83 1.80
N ARG A 83 -4.46 -3.77 3.14
CA ARG A 83 -4.52 -4.99 3.98
C ARG A 83 -5.68 -5.89 3.55
N PHE A 84 -5.48 -7.21 3.64
CA PHE A 84 -6.41 -8.26 3.21
C PHE A 84 -6.58 -8.42 1.69
N PHE A 85 -5.79 -7.72 0.87
CA PHE A 85 -5.79 -7.88 -0.59
C PHE A 85 -4.40 -8.20 -1.10
N GLY A 86 -4.34 -8.86 -2.26
CA GLY A 86 -3.08 -9.26 -2.90
C GLY A 86 -2.20 -10.08 -1.97
N GLU A 87 -0.98 -9.59 -1.73
CA GLU A 87 0.03 -10.23 -0.88
C GLU A 87 0.06 -9.66 0.55
N SER A 88 -0.71 -8.60 0.81
CA SER A 88 -0.73 -7.86 2.06
C SER A 88 -1.71 -8.46 3.08
N MET A 89 -1.37 -9.65 3.57
CA MET A 89 -2.23 -10.46 4.46
C MET A 89 -1.72 -10.47 5.91
N PRO A 90 -2.44 -9.89 6.90
CA PRO A 90 -1.98 -9.80 8.29
C PRO A 90 -1.57 -11.13 8.94
N TYR A 91 -2.29 -12.21 8.61
CA TYR A 91 -2.04 -13.55 9.15
C TYR A 91 -1.91 -14.60 8.03
N GLY A 92 -1.48 -14.18 6.83
CA GLY A 92 -1.56 -15.01 5.61
C GLY A 92 -3.01 -15.21 5.14
N GLU A 93 -3.21 -15.86 4.00
CA GLU A 93 -4.52 -15.99 3.37
C GLU A 93 -5.55 -16.70 4.28
N GLU A 94 -5.27 -17.93 4.69
CA GLU A 94 -6.18 -18.69 5.56
C GLU A 94 -6.33 -18.06 6.95
N GLY A 95 -5.22 -17.56 7.51
CA GLY A 95 -5.21 -17.02 8.86
C GLY A 95 -5.95 -15.70 8.97
N SER A 96 -5.98 -14.87 7.92
CA SER A 96 -6.67 -13.59 7.91
C SER A 96 -8.19 -13.76 7.81
N PHE A 97 -8.65 -14.78 7.08
CA PHE A 97 -10.09 -15.04 6.85
C PHE A 97 -10.69 -16.16 7.71
N ILE A 98 -9.94 -16.70 8.68
CA ILE A 98 -10.52 -17.63 9.66
C ILE A 98 -11.71 -16.95 10.35
N ARG A 99 -12.74 -17.73 10.73
CA ARG A 99 -13.95 -17.25 11.42
C ARG A 99 -13.63 -16.76 12.85
N SER A 100 -12.95 -15.63 12.96
CA SER A 100 -12.59 -14.94 14.18
C SER A 100 -12.97 -13.47 14.04
N ALA A 101 -13.81 -12.96 14.94
CA ALA A 101 -14.18 -11.55 14.98
C ALA A 101 -12.94 -10.65 15.20
N GLU A 102 -11.95 -11.13 15.94
CA GLU A 102 -10.70 -10.41 16.17
C GLU A 102 -9.90 -10.25 14.88
N ARG A 103 -9.75 -11.31 14.08
CA ARG A 103 -8.96 -11.24 12.84
C ARG A 103 -9.69 -10.52 11.73
N LEU A 104 -10.97 -10.85 11.52
CA LEU A 104 -11.80 -10.18 10.52
C LEU A 104 -12.03 -8.70 10.87
N GLY A 105 -12.05 -8.34 12.16
CA GLY A 105 -12.17 -6.95 12.60
C GLY A 105 -10.98 -6.06 12.22
N LEU A 106 -9.83 -6.65 11.85
CA LEU A 106 -8.69 -5.89 11.34
C LEU A 106 -8.87 -5.41 9.90
N LEU A 107 -9.87 -5.93 9.18
CA LEU A 107 -10.33 -5.39 7.89
C LEU A 107 -11.28 -4.22 8.16
N SER A 108 -10.70 -3.05 8.42
CA SER A 108 -11.42 -1.80 8.62
C SER A 108 -10.70 -0.63 7.94
N ILE A 109 -11.46 0.42 7.62
CA ILE A 109 -10.93 1.61 6.95
C ILE A 109 -9.92 2.31 7.86
N GLU A 110 -10.19 2.39 9.16
CA GLU A 110 -9.32 3.01 10.15
C GLU A 110 -7.94 2.35 10.17
N GLN A 111 -7.92 1.02 10.12
CA GLN A 111 -6.68 0.25 10.09
C GLN A 111 -5.92 0.44 8.76
N ALA A 112 -6.62 0.42 7.63
CA ALA A 112 -6.02 0.64 6.32
C ALA A 112 -5.45 2.07 6.17
N LEU A 113 -6.12 3.08 6.73
CA LEU A 113 -5.61 4.45 6.76
C LEU A 113 -4.39 4.59 7.69
N ALA A 114 -4.36 3.86 8.81
CA ALA A 114 -3.19 3.82 9.68
C ALA A 114 -1.98 3.16 8.98
N ASP A 115 -2.18 2.10 8.19
CA ASP A 115 -1.13 1.53 7.35
C ASP A 115 -0.58 2.56 6.34
N ALA A 116 -1.50 3.24 5.64
CA ALA A 116 -1.16 4.26 4.65
C ALA A 116 -0.35 5.41 5.28
N ALA A 117 -0.74 5.85 6.49
CA ALA A 117 0.01 6.84 7.26
C ALA A 117 1.42 6.32 7.58
N GLY A 118 1.55 5.05 8.01
CA GLY A 118 2.82 4.39 8.30
C GLY A 118 3.81 4.32 7.14
N LEU A 119 3.35 4.42 5.89
CA LEU A 119 4.20 4.43 4.69
C LEU A 119 4.87 5.78 4.41
N VAL A 120 4.37 6.87 4.98
CA VAL A 120 4.80 8.25 4.65
C VAL A 120 5.33 9.05 5.84
N VAL A 121 5.45 8.44 7.01
CA VAL A 121 5.97 9.04 8.25
C VAL A 121 7.36 8.55 8.64
#